data_AF-A0A6N8DRZ2-F1
#
_entry.id   AF-A0A6N8DRZ2-F1
#
_cell.length_a   1.000
_cell.length_b   1.000
_cell.length_c   1.000
_cell.angle_alpha   90.00
_cell.angle_beta   90.00
_cell.angle_gamma   90.00
#
_symmetry.space_group_name_H-M   'P 1'
#
loop_
_entity.id
_entity.type
_entity.pdbx_description
1 polymer ?
#
loop_
_entity_poly.entity_id
_entity_poly.type
_entity_poly.pdbx_seq_one_letter_code
_entity_poly.pdbx_strand_id
1 'polypeptide(L)'
;MINRRTVSLILSGAISALGDLPIRAQEFGDTAINRAPPELGLADFADVWEFVGEDLPVAAFVPHPIPDTIVNSYNKNMHGVLGSQISDLFLDKFGRSFFSVYNEVARSAAGQSAKMRAFRDVAAQERLIRLWDSYFENNFLPAGLSLGLQQTVTFLEYLTYCIIFLHETGGTLSRGAERVNPDDPALGQPGISYLYDRFRPRGSSWQKKSYNSGLNRSCFDLFNSDLFLKHFSHLPNYDRVANTSDERWKGDRYPKSDFPVSPDPKVSGIILEADFYKFRGRGLIQTTWRSNYVDIINLILKSDVEIGDGRIVKRWRSAGRSADDIATISTNAEWDELFIDNNFVTAVAAIKLHAWRGRYMPLSESTEVINSDKNGSILAVGKRLNGGDEYSKLVRERLYLLSQRIGVL
;
A
#
# COMPACT_ATOMS: atom_id res chain seq x y z
N MET A 1 32.96 5.43 35.42
CA MET A 1 32.13 4.49 36.21
C MET A 1 31.53 5.29 37.35
N ILE A 2 30.21 5.59 37.32
CA ILE A 2 29.34 5.88 38.47
C ILE A 2 27.91 6.08 37.92
N ASN A 3 26.98 5.44 38.60
CA ASN A 3 25.60 5.12 38.27
C ASN A 3 24.66 6.16 38.91
N ARG A 4 23.55 6.54 38.25
CA ARG A 4 22.51 7.39 38.85
C ARG A 4 21.15 6.71 38.77
N ARG A 5 20.71 6.23 39.93
CA ARG A 5 19.32 5.94 40.29
C ARG A 5 18.79 7.04 41.22
N THR A 6 17.46 7.20 41.16
CA THR A 6 16.56 7.68 42.22
C THR A 6 16.28 9.18 42.31
N VAL A 7 15.08 9.57 41.86
CA VAL A 7 14.16 10.37 42.68
C VAL A 7 12.77 9.72 42.52
N SER A 8 12.20 9.23 43.61
CA SER A 8 10.79 8.82 43.66
C SER A 8 10.15 9.29 44.97
N LEU A 9 8.87 9.61 44.82
CA LEU A 9 7.91 10.27 45.69
C LEU A 9 7.83 9.75 47.14
N ILE A 10 7.57 10.69 48.06
CA ILE A 10 6.76 10.48 49.27
C ILE A 10 5.76 11.64 49.35
N LEU A 11 4.46 11.36 49.26
CA LEU A 11 3.45 11.99 50.11
C LEU A 11 2.11 11.24 49.96
N SER A 12 1.80 10.46 50.99
CA SER A 12 0.47 9.88 51.24
C SER A 12 -0.07 10.47 52.53
N GLY A 13 -1.29 10.98 52.49
CA GLY A 13 -2.05 11.42 53.66
C GLY A 13 -3.54 11.37 53.33
N ALA A 14 -4.24 10.43 53.98
CA ALA A 14 -5.63 10.05 53.73
C ALA A 14 -6.64 11.02 54.36
N ILE A 15 -7.79 11.21 53.70
CA ILE A 15 -9.08 11.49 54.37
C ILE A 15 -10.17 10.72 53.62
N SER A 16 -10.93 9.92 54.37
CA SER A 16 -12.12 9.20 53.94
C SER A 16 -13.40 9.87 54.46
N ALA A 17 -14.48 9.70 53.69
CA ALA A 17 -15.90 9.59 54.08
C ALA A 17 -16.81 10.83 54.14
N LEU A 18 -18.09 10.55 53.76
CA LEU A 18 -19.32 11.35 53.64
C LEU A 18 -19.61 11.81 52.20
N GLY A 19 -20.74 11.52 51.54
CA GLY A 19 -21.98 10.83 51.90
C GLY A 19 -22.94 10.93 50.69
N ASP A 20 -23.88 9.99 50.61
CA ASP A 20 -24.85 9.76 49.52
C ASP A 20 -25.73 10.97 49.15
N LEU A 21 -26.12 11.07 47.85
CA LEU A 21 -27.51 10.90 47.34
C LEU A 21 -27.67 11.44 45.87
N PRO A 22 -28.74 11.06 45.13
CA PRO A 22 -28.67 10.53 43.78
C PRO A 22 -29.22 11.46 42.69
N ILE A 23 -28.76 11.31 41.44
CA ILE A 23 -29.48 11.83 40.26
C ILE A 23 -29.49 10.79 39.13
N ARG A 24 -30.72 10.54 38.68
CA ARG A 24 -31.20 9.67 37.60
C ARG A 24 -30.30 9.61 36.36
N ALA A 25 -29.99 8.38 35.92
CA ALA A 25 -29.62 8.09 34.54
C ALA A 25 -30.82 7.44 33.83
N GLN A 26 -31.30 8.10 32.78
CA GLN A 26 -32.22 7.55 31.79
C GLN A 26 -31.51 7.66 30.44
N GLU A 27 -31.55 6.57 29.67
CA GLU A 27 -31.22 6.44 28.24
C GLU A 27 -29.72 6.50 27.83
N PHE A 28 -29.16 5.39 27.35
CA PHE A 28 -29.05 5.06 25.93
C PHE A 28 -28.28 3.73 25.78
N GLY A 29 -28.84 2.82 25.00
CA GLY A 29 -28.34 1.45 24.83
C GLY A 29 -26.96 1.38 24.17
N ASP A 30 -26.13 0.53 24.78
CA ASP A 30 -25.06 -0.30 24.23
C ASP A 30 -24.47 0.04 22.85
N THR A 31 -23.42 0.86 22.90
CA THR A 31 -22.06 0.54 22.42
C THR A 31 -21.90 -0.50 21.29
N ALA A 32 -22.24 -0.10 20.06
CA ALA A 32 -21.61 -0.66 18.86
C ALA A 32 -20.32 0.11 18.49
N ILE A 33 -19.35 0.18 19.40
CA ILE A 33 -17.99 0.68 19.11
C ILE A 33 -17.00 -0.36 19.63
N ASN A 34 -16.81 -1.45 18.88
CA ASN A 34 -15.71 -2.42 19.12
C ASN A 34 -15.46 -3.32 17.90
N ARG A 35 -15.38 -2.74 16.70
CA ARG A 35 -14.68 -3.38 15.59
C ARG A 35 -13.76 -2.37 14.93
N ALA A 36 -12.46 -2.52 15.20
CA ALA A 36 -11.44 -1.95 14.32
C ALA A 36 -11.74 -2.43 12.88
N PRO A 37 -11.64 -1.55 11.87
CA PRO A 37 -11.77 -1.99 10.48
C PRO A 37 -10.79 -3.13 10.22
N PRO A 38 -11.11 -4.11 9.35
CA PRO A 38 -10.12 -5.09 8.90
C PRO A 38 -8.92 -4.31 8.36
N GLU A 39 -7.77 -4.48 9.04
CA GLU A 39 -6.52 -3.81 8.69
C GLU A 39 -6.10 -4.29 7.30
N LEU A 40 -6.38 -3.46 6.29
CA LEU A 40 -5.72 -3.57 4.99
C LEU A 40 -4.26 -3.27 5.23
N GLY A 41 -3.39 -4.01 4.57
CA GLY A 41 -1.97 -3.96 4.84
C GLY A 41 -1.41 -2.59 4.95
N LEU A 42 -0.85 -2.32 6.13
CA LEU A 42 0.01 -1.18 6.33
C LEU A 42 1.17 -1.37 5.38
N ALA A 43 1.24 -0.49 4.39
CA ALA A 43 2.36 -0.40 3.48
C ALA A 43 3.64 -0.11 4.30
N ASP A 44 4.70 -0.88 4.05
CA ASP A 44 5.98 -0.77 4.75
C ASP A 44 6.89 0.21 3.99
N PHE A 45 7.37 1.23 4.71
CA PHE A 45 8.05 2.40 4.13
C PHE A 45 9.35 2.74 4.85
N ALA A 46 10.23 1.75 5.01
CA ALA A 46 11.57 1.98 5.53
C ALA A 46 12.43 2.96 4.70
N ASP A 47 12.06 3.28 3.45
CA ASP A 47 12.85 4.13 2.55
C ASP A 47 12.36 5.59 2.39
N VAL A 48 11.46 6.12 3.25
CA VAL A 48 10.91 7.49 3.08
C VAL A 48 11.19 8.47 4.24
N TRP A 49 12.02 8.09 5.22
CA TRP A 49 12.25 8.94 6.40
C TRP A 49 13.74 9.24 6.64
N GLU A 50 14.15 10.48 6.33
CA GLU A 50 15.31 11.11 6.98
C GLU A 50 14.82 11.82 8.25
N PHE A 51 15.52 11.61 9.37
CA PHE A 51 15.32 12.36 10.60
C PHE A 51 15.95 13.76 10.45
N VAL A 52 15.18 14.80 10.79
CA VAL A 52 15.71 16.15 11.01
C VAL A 52 15.77 16.39 12.52
N GLY A 53 16.90 16.06 13.13
CA GLY A 53 17.35 16.57 14.43
C GLY A 53 16.65 16.08 15.70
N GLU A 54 17.37 16.21 16.82
CA GLU A 54 16.85 16.09 18.19
C GLU A 54 16.44 17.48 18.69
N ASP A 55 15.35 17.55 19.44
CA ASP A 55 14.89 18.69 20.25
C ASP A 55 14.20 19.86 19.53
N LEU A 56 12.88 19.71 19.31
CA LEU A 56 11.78 20.63 19.68
C LEU A 56 10.45 20.12 19.06
N PRO A 57 9.32 20.09 19.79
CA PRO A 57 8.03 19.80 19.17
C PRO A 57 7.64 20.97 18.26
N VAL A 58 7.96 20.84 16.97
CA VAL A 58 7.43 21.73 15.92
C VAL A 58 5.93 21.47 15.85
N ALA A 59 5.12 22.55 15.86
CA ALA A 59 3.68 22.45 15.71
C ALA A 59 3.34 21.53 14.52
N ALA A 60 2.40 20.60 14.73
CA ALA A 60 2.04 19.63 13.71
C ALA A 60 1.64 20.37 12.43
N PHE A 61 2.35 20.10 11.33
CA PHE A 61 2.06 20.65 10.01
C PHE A 61 0.55 20.56 9.73
N VAL A 62 -0.08 21.70 9.44
CA VAL A 62 -1.48 21.80 9.06
C VAL A 62 -1.50 22.00 7.54
N PRO A 63 -1.87 20.98 6.76
CA PRO A 63 -1.91 21.12 5.31
C PRO A 63 -2.99 22.11 4.89
N HIS A 64 -2.77 22.82 3.80
CA HIS A 64 -3.76 23.76 3.28
C HIS A 64 -5.04 23.02 2.83
N PRO A 65 -6.24 23.62 3.02
CA PRO A 65 -7.44 23.11 2.38
C PRO A 65 -7.38 23.36 0.85
N ILE A 66 -8.02 22.49 0.08
CA ILE A 66 -8.24 22.71 -1.35
C ILE A 66 -9.37 23.76 -1.49
N PRO A 67 -9.16 24.85 -2.26
CA PRO A 67 -10.18 25.88 -2.42
C PRO A 67 -11.48 25.32 -3.02
N ASP A 68 -12.64 25.79 -2.55
CA ASP A 68 -13.95 25.32 -3.01
C ASP A 68 -14.14 25.47 -4.52
N THR A 69 -13.63 26.55 -5.10
CA THR A 69 -13.67 26.79 -6.57
C THR A 69 -12.92 25.72 -7.35
N ILE A 70 -11.80 25.22 -6.81
CA ILE A 70 -11.03 24.13 -7.39
C ILE A 70 -11.78 22.81 -7.23
N VAL A 71 -12.27 22.50 -6.02
CA VAL A 71 -13.00 21.24 -5.77
C VAL A 71 -14.22 21.13 -6.70
N ASN A 72 -15.03 22.18 -6.79
CA ASN A 72 -16.21 22.21 -7.65
C ASN A 72 -15.86 22.08 -9.14
N SER A 73 -14.72 22.63 -9.56
CA SER A 73 -14.26 22.53 -10.95
C SER A 73 -13.68 21.15 -11.28
N TYR A 74 -13.00 20.51 -10.32
CA TYR A 74 -12.27 19.25 -10.51
C TYR A 74 -13.11 18.01 -10.24
N ASN A 75 -14.25 18.13 -9.54
CA ASN A 75 -15.20 17.04 -9.32
C ASN A 75 -16.03 16.66 -10.56
N LYS A 76 -15.67 17.17 -11.74
CA LYS A 76 -16.27 16.76 -13.01
C LYS A 76 -15.68 15.40 -13.44
N ASN A 77 -16.54 14.47 -13.82
CA ASN A 77 -16.15 13.15 -14.31
C ASN A 77 -15.29 13.23 -15.58
N MET A 78 -14.18 12.50 -15.61
CA MET A 78 -13.34 12.34 -16.81
C MET A 78 -13.82 11.19 -17.71
N HIS A 79 -15.14 11.04 -17.89
CA HIS A 79 -15.72 9.93 -18.64
C HIS A 79 -15.10 9.82 -20.05
N GLY A 80 -14.54 8.64 -20.36
CA GLY A 80 -14.05 8.31 -21.71
C GLY A 80 -12.74 8.99 -22.11
N VAL A 81 -12.03 9.65 -21.19
CA VAL A 81 -10.72 10.27 -21.47
C VAL A 81 -9.62 9.23 -21.29
N LEU A 82 -9.07 8.69 -22.37
CA LEU A 82 -7.87 7.85 -22.34
C LEU A 82 -6.70 8.61 -21.69
N GLY A 83 -5.73 7.90 -21.11
CA GLY A 83 -4.53 8.51 -20.54
C GLY A 83 -3.78 9.39 -21.54
N SER A 84 -3.77 9.00 -22.81
CA SER A 84 -3.26 9.83 -23.92
C SER A 84 -4.00 11.17 -24.04
N GLN A 85 -5.33 11.15 -23.94
CA GLN A 85 -6.18 12.33 -24.04
C GLN A 85 -6.10 13.24 -22.80
N ILE A 86 -5.60 12.76 -21.67
CA ILE A 86 -5.32 13.63 -20.51
C ILE A 86 -4.21 14.62 -20.85
N SER A 87 -3.19 14.18 -21.58
CA SER A 87 -2.12 15.09 -22.02
C SER A 87 -2.67 16.18 -22.94
N ASP A 88 -3.56 15.80 -23.86
CA ASP A 88 -4.23 16.73 -24.78
C ASP A 88 -5.15 17.70 -24.05
N LEU A 89 -5.94 17.22 -23.07
CA LEU A 89 -6.78 18.05 -22.21
C LEU A 89 -5.97 19.13 -21.51
N PHE A 90 -4.78 18.79 -21.00
CA PHE A 90 -3.89 19.75 -20.35
C PHE A 90 -3.29 20.76 -21.34
N LEU A 91 -2.88 20.29 -22.52
CA LEU A 91 -2.35 21.16 -23.56
C LEU A 91 -3.40 22.15 -24.07
N ASP A 92 -4.62 21.68 -24.33
CA ASP A 92 -5.73 22.52 -24.80
C ASP A 92 -6.12 23.58 -23.76
N LYS A 93 -6.32 23.16 -22.51
CA LYS A 93 -6.79 24.07 -21.45
C LYS A 93 -5.72 25.01 -20.91
N PHE A 94 -4.48 24.55 -20.81
CA PHE A 94 -3.43 25.27 -20.09
C PHE A 94 -2.22 25.63 -20.95
N GLY A 95 -2.21 25.25 -22.24
CA GLY A 95 -1.07 25.44 -23.15
C GLY A 95 0.17 24.64 -22.74
N ARG A 96 0.05 23.69 -21.79
CA ARG A 96 1.17 22.97 -21.19
C ARG A 96 0.74 21.55 -20.82
N SER A 97 1.64 20.58 -20.98
CA SER A 97 1.35 19.19 -20.59
C SER A 97 1.28 19.03 -19.07
N PHE A 98 0.50 18.05 -18.61
CA PHE A 98 0.44 17.64 -17.20
C PHE A 98 1.85 17.41 -16.61
N PHE A 99 2.70 16.69 -17.35
CA PHE A 99 4.06 16.38 -16.91
C PHE A 99 4.92 17.62 -16.66
N SER A 100 4.78 18.65 -17.51
CA SER A 100 5.47 19.93 -17.35
C SER A 100 5.03 20.63 -16.08
N VAL A 101 3.71 20.76 -15.89
CA VAL A 101 3.12 21.42 -14.72
C VAL A 101 3.50 20.70 -13.45
N TYR A 102 3.31 19.38 -13.40
CA TYR A 102 3.62 18.57 -12.22
C TYR A 102 5.12 18.65 -11.85
N ASN A 103 6.02 18.50 -12.82
CA ASN A 103 7.47 18.56 -12.56
C ASN A 103 7.92 19.93 -12.07
N GLU A 104 7.32 21.01 -12.56
CA GLU A 104 7.60 22.36 -12.08
C GLU A 104 7.21 22.49 -10.60
N VAL A 105 6.00 22.07 -10.23
CA VAL A 105 5.54 22.11 -8.84
C VAL A 105 6.44 21.24 -7.97
N ALA A 106 6.73 20.00 -8.40
CA ALA A 106 7.57 19.08 -7.66
C ALA A 106 8.99 19.62 -7.41
N ARG A 107 9.57 20.36 -8.37
CA ARG A 107 10.91 20.95 -8.25
C ARG A 107 10.94 22.31 -7.53
N SER A 108 9.78 22.92 -7.30
CA SER A 108 9.70 24.16 -6.50
C SER A 108 10.10 23.91 -5.04
N ALA A 109 10.49 24.97 -4.32
CA ALA A 109 10.82 24.87 -2.90
C ALA A 109 9.66 24.31 -2.05
N ALA A 110 8.42 24.71 -2.38
CA ALA A 110 7.21 24.20 -1.72
C ALA A 110 6.99 22.72 -2.04
N GLY A 111 7.16 22.29 -3.28
CA GLY A 111 7.04 20.89 -3.68
C GLY A 111 8.08 19.98 -3.01
N GLN A 112 9.34 20.44 -2.91
CA GLN A 112 10.39 19.73 -2.18
C GLN A 112 10.05 19.62 -0.69
N SER A 113 9.55 20.69 -0.07
CA SER A 113 9.09 20.68 1.33
C SER A 113 7.93 19.70 1.54
N ALA A 114 7.02 19.59 0.55
CA ALA A 114 5.93 18.61 0.55
C ALA A 114 6.38 17.19 0.12
N LYS A 115 7.68 16.94 -0.06
CA LYS A 115 8.26 15.66 -0.51
C LYS A 115 7.66 15.16 -1.84
N MET A 116 7.31 16.07 -2.75
CA MET A 116 6.87 15.71 -4.10
C MET A 116 8.02 15.09 -4.90
N ARG A 117 7.72 14.01 -5.62
CA ARG A 117 8.69 13.35 -6.51
C ARG A 117 8.34 13.69 -7.94
N ALA A 118 9.24 14.39 -8.62
CA ALA A 118 9.14 14.65 -10.05
C ALA A 118 9.23 13.34 -10.85
N PHE A 119 8.68 13.32 -12.06
CA PHE A 119 8.91 12.23 -13.00
C PHE A 119 10.41 12.11 -13.27
N ARG A 120 10.93 10.88 -13.16
CA ARG A 120 12.37 10.63 -13.31
C ARG A 120 12.82 10.73 -14.76
N ASP A 121 12.00 10.24 -15.69
CA ASP A 121 12.33 10.12 -17.11
C ASP A 121 11.06 10.12 -17.97
N VAL A 122 11.24 10.16 -19.31
CA VAL A 122 10.15 10.08 -20.28
C VAL A 122 9.42 8.74 -20.19
N ALA A 123 10.15 7.65 -19.92
CA ALA A 123 9.55 6.33 -19.79
C ALA A 123 8.56 6.25 -18.60
N ALA A 124 8.76 7.02 -17.53
CA ALA A 124 7.81 7.14 -16.43
C ALA A 124 6.52 7.85 -16.88
N GLN A 125 6.63 8.87 -17.73
CA GLN A 125 5.46 9.56 -18.30
C GLN A 125 4.64 8.62 -19.18
N GLU A 126 5.30 7.86 -20.06
CA GLU A 126 4.65 6.85 -20.88
C GLU A 126 4.00 5.73 -20.05
N ARG A 127 4.66 5.30 -18.96
CA ARG A 127 4.08 4.35 -18.00
C ARG A 127 2.82 4.89 -17.36
N LEU A 128 2.76 6.19 -17.03
CA LEU A 128 1.55 6.80 -16.49
C LEU A 128 0.42 6.83 -17.52
N ILE A 129 0.73 7.18 -18.77
CA ILE A 129 -0.26 7.19 -19.87
C ILE A 129 -0.85 5.79 -20.03
N ARG A 130 0.00 4.76 -20.20
CA ARG A 130 -0.44 3.37 -20.35
C ARG A 130 -1.22 2.86 -19.15
N LEU A 131 -0.86 3.28 -17.94
CA LEU A 131 -1.63 2.96 -16.73
C LEU A 131 -3.06 3.49 -16.86
N TRP A 132 -3.24 4.75 -17.24
CA TRP A 132 -4.56 5.37 -17.32
C TRP A 132 -5.36 4.86 -18.51
N ASP A 133 -4.73 4.63 -19.68
CA ASP A 133 -5.35 3.92 -20.79
C ASP A 133 -5.92 2.57 -20.30
N SER A 134 -5.08 1.76 -19.64
CA SER A 134 -5.49 0.49 -19.04
C SER A 134 -6.58 0.65 -17.97
N TYR A 135 -6.54 1.72 -17.17
CA TYR A 135 -7.51 1.98 -16.11
C TYR A 135 -8.92 2.19 -16.69
N PHE A 136 -9.01 2.93 -17.79
CA PHE A 136 -10.28 3.26 -18.46
C PHE A 136 -10.75 2.18 -19.42
N GLU A 137 -9.85 1.51 -20.14
CA GLU A 137 -10.19 0.45 -21.10
C GLU A 137 -10.58 -0.86 -20.40
N ASN A 138 -9.87 -1.22 -19.34
CA ASN A 138 -10.06 -2.52 -18.72
C ASN A 138 -11.07 -2.45 -17.57
N ASN A 139 -12.28 -2.89 -17.91
CA ASN A 139 -13.34 -3.14 -16.95
C ASN A 139 -13.12 -4.50 -16.25
N PHE A 140 -12.08 -4.59 -15.39
CA PHE A 140 -11.72 -5.82 -14.66
C PHE A 140 -12.78 -6.36 -13.70
N LEU A 141 -13.91 -5.67 -13.55
CA LEU A 141 -14.98 -6.11 -12.67
C LEU A 141 -15.96 -6.97 -13.46
N PRO A 142 -16.10 -8.28 -13.13
CA PRO A 142 -17.08 -9.14 -13.78
C PRO A 142 -18.48 -8.51 -13.77
N ALA A 143 -19.27 -8.72 -14.81
CA ALA A 143 -20.69 -8.38 -14.81
C ALA A 143 -21.37 -9.11 -13.63
N GLY A 144 -21.72 -8.38 -12.57
CA GLY A 144 -22.25 -8.91 -11.30
C GLY A 144 -21.38 -8.64 -10.07
N LEU A 145 -20.10 -8.33 -10.26
CA LEU A 145 -19.19 -7.72 -9.28
C LEU A 145 -19.02 -6.22 -9.60
N SER A 146 -20.12 -5.58 -10.00
CA SER A 146 -20.26 -4.13 -9.98
C SER A 146 -20.12 -3.69 -8.53
N LEU A 147 -18.88 -3.48 -8.08
CA LEU A 147 -18.54 -3.06 -6.72
C LEU A 147 -18.95 -1.60 -6.44
N GLY A 148 -19.85 -1.03 -7.23
CA GLY A 148 -20.21 0.39 -7.21
C GLY A 148 -19.04 1.31 -7.61
N LEU A 149 -17.89 0.76 -7.99
CA LEU A 149 -16.77 1.53 -8.52
C LEU A 149 -17.17 2.03 -9.90
N GLN A 150 -17.54 3.30 -9.96
CA GLN A 150 -17.82 3.95 -11.23
C GLN A 150 -16.59 3.84 -12.13
N GLN A 151 -16.83 3.65 -13.44
CA GLN A 151 -15.79 3.70 -14.47
C GLN A 151 -15.19 5.11 -14.62
N THR A 152 -15.74 6.08 -13.90
CA THR A 152 -15.29 7.44 -13.87
C THR A 152 -14.35 7.69 -12.73
N VAL A 153 -13.29 8.38 -13.08
CA VAL A 153 -12.44 9.09 -12.15
C VAL A 153 -12.69 10.56 -12.44
N THR A 154 -12.95 11.34 -11.40
CA THR A 154 -12.97 12.80 -11.47
C THR A 154 -11.55 13.31 -11.67
N PHE A 155 -11.41 14.54 -12.16
CA PHE A 155 -10.08 15.14 -12.29
C PHE A 155 -9.36 15.23 -10.93
N LEU A 156 -10.11 15.49 -9.86
CA LEU A 156 -9.56 15.52 -8.50
C LEU A 156 -8.97 14.16 -8.08
N GLU A 157 -9.68 13.07 -8.35
CA GLU A 157 -9.21 11.71 -8.06
C GLU A 157 -8.01 11.33 -8.93
N TYR A 158 -8.00 11.71 -10.22
CA TYR A 158 -6.86 11.51 -11.11
C TYR A 158 -5.59 12.15 -10.53
N LEU A 159 -5.67 13.43 -10.15
CA LEU A 159 -4.54 14.15 -9.55
C LEU A 159 -4.11 13.52 -8.23
N THR A 160 -5.07 13.13 -7.39
CA THR A 160 -4.81 12.47 -6.11
C THR A 160 -4.03 11.17 -6.31
N TYR A 161 -4.47 10.30 -7.23
CA TYR A 161 -3.77 9.07 -7.59
C TYR A 161 -2.38 9.33 -8.15
N CYS A 162 -2.22 10.30 -9.05
CA CYS A 162 -0.91 10.62 -9.63
C CYS A 162 0.11 11.05 -8.56
N ILE A 163 -0.32 11.90 -7.62
CA ILE A 163 0.51 12.33 -6.48
C ILE A 163 0.97 11.13 -5.65
N ILE A 164 0.06 10.19 -5.38
CA ILE A 164 0.35 8.98 -4.63
C ILE A 164 1.33 8.13 -5.43
N PHE A 165 1.01 7.72 -6.65
CA PHE A 165 1.83 6.80 -7.44
C PHE A 165 3.25 7.33 -7.65
N LEU A 166 3.40 8.62 -7.93
CA LEU A 166 4.71 9.22 -8.11
C LEU A 166 5.50 9.28 -6.82
N HIS A 167 4.86 9.54 -5.69
CA HIS A 167 5.53 9.47 -4.41
C HIS A 167 5.97 8.04 -4.08
N GLU A 168 5.05 7.07 -4.17
CA GLU A 168 5.28 5.66 -3.84
C GLU A 168 6.38 5.02 -4.68
N THR A 169 6.51 5.43 -5.93
CA THR A 169 7.47 4.84 -6.87
C THR A 169 8.72 5.69 -7.10
N GLY A 170 8.90 6.76 -6.31
CA GLY A 170 10.02 7.69 -6.48
C GLY A 170 10.05 8.36 -7.86
N GLY A 171 8.89 8.60 -8.47
CA GLY A 171 8.74 9.20 -9.79
C GLY A 171 9.02 8.27 -10.96
N THR A 172 9.29 6.99 -10.71
CA THR A 172 9.61 6.01 -11.75
C THR A 172 8.36 5.35 -12.32
N LEU A 173 7.30 5.21 -11.52
CA LEU A 173 6.15 4.34 -11.80
C LEU A 173 6.57 2.89 -12.13
N SER A 174 7.71 2.46 -11.59
CA SER A 174 8.13 1.07 -11.62
C SER A 174 7.30 0.27 -10.61
N ARG A 175 6.94 -0.96 -10.98
CA ARG A 175 5.96 -1.80 -10.26
C ARG A 175 6.63 -2.95 -9.51
N GLY A 176 7.85 -2.68 -9.04
CA GLY A 176 8.66 -3.68 -8.37
C GLY A 176 8.00 -4.18 -7.08
N ALA A 177 8.41 -5.38 -6.66
CA ALA A 177 8.12 -5.84 -5.31
C ALA A 177 8.85 -4.99 -4.27
N GLU A 178 8.31 -4.99 -3.05
CA GLU A 178 8.97 -4.40 -1.90
C GLU A 178 10.41 -4.94 -1.79
N ARG A 179 11.33 -4.02 -1.51
CA ARG A 179 12.75 -4.32 -1.40
C ARG A 179 13.03 -5.02 -0.07
N VAL A 180 14.10 -5.80 -0.08
CA VAL A 180 14.69 -6.34 1.13
C VAL A 180 15.95 -5.55 1.47
N ASN A 181 16.38 -5.65 2.72
CA ASN A 181 17.68 -5.17 3.11
C ASN A 181 18.80 -5.86 2.32
N PRO A 182 19.99 -5.24 2.21
CA PRO A 182 21.18 -5.94 1.75
C PRO A 182 21.39 -7.24 2.52
N ASP A 183 21.99 -8.22 1.84
CA ASP A 183 22.47 -9.45 2.45
C ASP A 183 23.79 -9.18 3.20
N ASP A 184 23.68 -8.38 4.28
CA ASP A 184 24.78 -8.00 5.15
C ASP A 184 24.47 -8.46 6.59
N PRO A 185 25.16 -9.50 7.09
CA PRO A 185 24.98 -10.02 8.44
C PRO A 185 25.16 -8.98 9.56
N ALA A 186 25.83 -7.84 9.31
CA ALA A 186 25.95 -6.76 10.27
C ALA A 186 24.62 -6.02 10.52
N LEU A 187 23.66 -6.14 9.60
CA LEU A 187 22.31 -5.61 9.77
C LEU A 187 21.51 -6.45 10.76
N GLY A 188 20.64 -5.78 11.53
CA GLY A 188 19.72 -6.48 12.45
C GLY A 188 18.82 -7.49 11.74
N GLN A 189 18.37 -7.15 10.53
CA GLN A 189 17.48 -7.96 9.69
C GLN A 189 18.02 -8.01 8.24
N PRO A 190 19.01 -8.86 7.93
CA PRO A 190 19.61 -8.95 6.61
C PRO A 190 18.66 -9.62 5.60
N GLY A 191 18.75 -9.19 4.34
CA GLY A 191 18.05 -9.85 3.24
C GLY A 191 16.57 -10.09 3.50
N ILE A 192 16.08 -11.28 3.15
CA ILE A 192 14.67 -11.66 3.27
C ILE A 192 14.18 -11.74 4.73
N SER A 193 15.08 -11.79 5.71
CA SER A 193 14.72 -11.75 7.13
C SER A 193 14.02 -10.44 7.47
N TYR A 194 14.31 -9.34 6.77
CA TYR A 194 13.62 -8.05 6.90
C TYR A 194 12.09 -8.17 6.80
N LEU A 195 11.60 -8.95 5.84
CA LEU A 195 10.17 -9.11 5.58
C LEU A 195 9.52 -10.04 6.62
N TYR A 196 10.27 -11.04 7.05
CA TYR A 196 9.81 -12.03 8.01
C TYR A 196 9.80 -11.49 9.44
N ASP A 197 10.82 -10.73 9.83
CA ASP A 197 11.03 -10.33 11.21
C ASP A 197 10.02 -9.24 11.64
N ARG A 198 9.44 -9.41 12.83
CA ARG A 198 8.80 -8.33 13.58
C ARG A 198 9.86 -7.61 14.39
N PHE A 199 10.04 -6.32 14.15
CA PHE A 199 11.00 -5.51 14.90
C PHE A 199 10.56 -4.05 15.00
N ARG A 200 11.17 -3.31 15.92
CA ARG A 200 11.01 -1.86 16.03
C ARG A 200 12.22 -1.20 15.36
N PRO A 201 12.03 -0.44 14.26
CA PRO A 201 13.12 0.31 13.66
C PRO A 201 13.75 1.27 14.68
N ARG A 202 15.06 1.50 14.57
CA ARG A 202 15.77 2.39 15.50
C ARG A 202 15.21 3.81 15.40
N GLY A 203 14.90 4.40 16.55
CA GLY A 203 14.32 5.75 16.62
C GLY A 203 12.83 5.82 16.29
N SER A 204 12.18 4.68 16.04
CA SER A 204 10.75 4.63 15.73
C SER A 204 9.89 4.28 16.94
N SER A 205 8.71 4.90 17.02
CA SER A 205 7.64 4.54 17.97
C SER A 205 6.78 3.37 17.48
N TRP A 206 6.79 3.06 16.17
CA TRP A 206 6.01 1.97 15.59
C TRP A 206 6.79 0.66 15.51
N GLN A 207 6.06 -0.45 15.39
CA GLN A 207 6.63 -1.78 15.25
C GLN A 207 6.26 -2.36 13.88
N LYS A 208 7.27 -2.77 13.12
CA LYS A 208 7.06 -3.45 11.84
C LYS A 208 6.43 -4.80 12.06
N LYS A 209 5.35 -5.07 11.31
CA LYS A 209 4.68 -6.38 11.31
C LYS A 209 5.51 -7.41 10.52
N SER A 210 5.36 -8.66 10.91
CA SER A 210 5.90 -9.80 10.18
C SER A 210 4.96 -10.17 9.03
N TYR A 211 5.50 -10.33 7.83
CA TYR A 211 4.73 -10.89 6.71
C TYR A 211 4.45 -12.39 6.86
N ASN A 212 5.03 -13.07 7.86
CA ASN A 212 4.77 -14.48 8.19
C ASN A 212 3.58 -14.66 9.16
N SER A 213 2.73 -13.64 9.32
CA SER A 213 1.64 -13.67 10.30
C SER A 213 0.35 -13.08 9.73
N GLY A 214 -0.77 -13.34 10.41
CA GLY A 214 -2.06 -12.69 10.13
C GLY A 214 -2.72 -13.16 8.83
N LEU A 215 -2.74 -12.30 7.82
CA LEU A 215 -3.47 -12.50 6.55
C LEU A 215 -2.70 -13.37 5.52
N ASN A 216 -1.45 -13.72 5.81
CA ASN A 216 -0.65 -14.69 5.07
C ASN A 216 -0.68 -16.05 5.77
N ARG A 217 -0.52 -17.14 5.01
CA ARG A 217 -0.20 -18.44 5.61
C ARG A 217 1.23 -18.40 6.14
N SER A 218 1.47 -18.97 7.32
CA SER A 218 2.83 -19.04 7.85
C SER A 218 3.69 -19.98 7.00
N CYS A 219 5.00 -19.79 7.02
CA CYS A 219 5.95 -20.72 6.45
C CYS A 219 5.73 -22.13 7.00
N PHE A 220 5.43 -22.28 8.29
CA PHE A 220 5.13 -23.58 8.88
C PHE A 220 3.93 -24.26 8.21
N ASP A 221 2.84 -23.53 7.97
CA ASP A 221 1.65 -24.08 7.32
C ASP A 221 1.94 -24.48 5.86
N LEU A 222 2.71 -23.66 5.13
CA LEU A 222 3.08 -23.95 3.74
C LEU A 222 4.07 -25.11 3.62
N PHE A 223 5.04 -25.18 4.53
CA PHE A 223 6.02 -26.26 4.61
C PHE A 223 5.43 -27.59 5.09
N ASN A 224 4.18 -27.61 5.55
CA ASN A 224 3.40 -28.82 5.85
C ASN A 224 2.20 -29.00 4.89
N SER A 225 2.11 -28.20 3.83
CA SER A 225 1.03 -28.28 2.85
C SER A 225 1.43 -29.17 1.67
N ASP A 226 0.76 -30.31 1.49
CA ASP A 226 0.97 -31.23 0.35
C ASP A 226 0.98 -30.53 -1.01
N LEU A 227 0.03 -29.59 -1.22
CA LEU A 227 -0.06 -28.86 -2.48
C LEU A 227 1.18 -28.00 -2.76
N PHE A 228 1.67 -27.29 -1.74
CA PHE A 228 2.83 -26.41 -1.82
C PHE A 228 4.10 -27.24 -2.02
N LEU A 229 4.31 -28.25 -1.17
CA LEU A 229 5.46 -29.14 -1.22
C LEU A 229 5.56 -29.88 -2.55
N LYS A 230 4.46 -30.45 -3.05
CA LYS A 230 4.43 -31.14 -4.34
C LYS A 230 4.80 -30.20 -5.50
N HIS A 231 4.38 -28.95 -5.45
CA HIS A 231 4.65 -27.99 -6.52
C HIS A 231 6.12 -27.53 -6.51
N PHE A 232 6.67 -27.29 -5.33
CA PHE A 232 8.00 -26.69 -5.14
C PHE A 232 9.09 -27.69 -4.75
N SER A 233 8.86 -29.00 -4.90
CA SER A 233 9.79 -30.06 -4.50
C SER A 233 11.15 -30.05 -5.20
N HIS A 234 11.25 -29.33 -6.31
CA HIS A 234 12.46 -29.22 -7.12
C HIS A 234 13.35 -28.03 -6.75
N LEU A 235 12.93 -27.18 -5.80
CA LEU A 235 13.66 -25.97 -5.42
C LEU A 235 14.67 -26.23 -4.29
N PRO A 236 15.74 -25.40 -4.19
CA PRO A 236 16.66 -25.43 -3.06
C PRO A 236 15.96 -25.32 -1.70
N ASN A 237 16.57 -25.90 -0.67
CA ASN A 237 16.06 -26.01 0.70
C ASN A 237 14.79 -26.84 0.89
N TYR A 238 14.19 -27.44 -0.15
CA TYR A 238 13.00 -28.30 -0.02
C TYR A 238 13.19 -29.38 1.06
N ASP A 239 14.22 -30.22 0.94
CA ASP A 239 14.47 -31.33 1.88
C ASP A 239 14.70 -30.87 3.33
N ARG A 240 15.06 -29.60 3.53
CA ARG A 240 15.34 -29.04 4.86
C ARG A 240 14.09 -28.50 5.56
N VAL A 241 13.06 -28.14 4.79
CA VAL A 241 11.84 -27.50 5.32
C VAL A 241 10.60 -28.34 5.13
N ALA A 242 10.59 -29.29 4.18
CA ALA A 242 9.42 -30.12 3.91
C ALA A 242 8.99 -30.91 5.15
N ASN A 243 7.70 -30.83 5.48
CA ASN A 243 7.09 -31.46 6.66
C ASN A 243 7.82 -31.11 7.97
N THR A 244 8.28 -29.87 8.08
CA THR A 244 9.05 -29.43 9.23
C THR A 244 8.25 -29.44 10.53
N SER A 245 8.90 -29.86 11.62
CA SER A 245 8.41 -29.70 12.99
C SER A 245 9.02 -28.46 13.68
N ASP A 246 9.82 -27.65 12.97
CA ASP A 246 10.46 -26.46 13.53
C ASP A 246 9.47 -25.31 13.67
N GLU A 247 9.00 -25.08 14.90
CA GLU A 247 8.00 -24.06 15.20
C GLU A 247 8.48 -22.62 14.99
N ARG A 248 9.79 -22.38 14.78
CA ARG A 248 10.28 -21.04 14.40
C ARG A 248 9.64 -20.55 13.10
N TRP A 249 9.24 -21.47 12.22
CA TRP A 249 8.51 -21.15 10.99
C TRP A 249 7.06 -20.68 11.21
N LYS A 250 6.50 -20.85 12.42
CA LYS A 250 5.20 -20.27 12.82
C LYS A 250 5.35 -18.84 13.34
N GLY A 251 6.54 -18.49 13.84
CA GLY A 251 6.80 -17.25 14.54
C GLY A 251 7.06 -16.05 13.63
N ASP A 252 7.47 -14.95 14.26
CA ASP A 252 7.79 -13.67 13.64
C ASP A 252 9.30 -13.34 13.69
N ARG A 253 10.13 -14.38 13.86
CA ARG A 253 11.60 -14.29 13.81
C ARG A 253 12.16 -15.33 12.86
N TYR A 254 12.87 -14.89 11.85
CA TYR A 254 13.46 -15.74 10.84
C TYR A 254 14.63 -16.55 11.42
N PRO A 255 14.72 -17.86 11.15
CA PRO A 255 15.81 -18.71 11.63
C PRO A 255 17.13 -18.50 10.84
N LYS A 256 17.64 -17.26 10.81
CA LYS A 256 18.78 -16.83 9.99
C LYS A 256 20.12 -17.51 10.30
N SER A 257 20.25 -18.18 11.46
CA SER A 257 21.43 -18.97 11.78
C SER A 257 21.52 -20.26 10.95
N ASP A 258 20.35 -20.78 10.54
CA ASP A 258 20.23 -22.12 9.96
C ASP A 258 19.82 -22.04 8.48
N PHE A 259 19.17 -20.96 8.07
CA PHE A 259 18.63 -20.79 6.73
C PHE A 259 19.18 -19.52 6.06
N PRO A 260 19.37 -19.54 4.72
CA PRO A 260 19.89 -18.39 3.99
C PRO A 260 18.94 -17.20 4.11
N VAL A 261 19.51 -16.00 4.07
CA VAL A 261 18.75 -14.74 4.03
C VAL A 261 18.79 -14.07 2.65
N SER A 262 19.49 -14.67 1.68
CA SER A 262 19.64 -14.12 0.34
C SER A 262 18.31 -14.03 -0.41
N PRO A 263 18.05 -12.95 -1.17
CA PRO A 263 16.91 -12.89 -2.08
C PRO A 263 17.12 -13.68 -3.39
N ASP A 264 18.28 -14.33 -3.59
CA ASP A 264 18.54 -15.16 -4.77
C ASP A 264 17.73 -16.48 -4.70
N PRO A 265 16.84 -16.76 -5.69
CA PRO A 265 16.09 -18.02 -5.75
C PRO A 265 16.97 -19.27 -5.81
N LYS A 266 18.21 -19.17 -6.31
CA LYS A 266 19.15 -20.29 -6.34
C LYS A 266 19.71 -20.64 -4.95
N VAL A 267 19.65 -19.69 -4.01
CA VAL A 267 20.16 -19.85 -2.64
C VAL A 267 19.01 -20.17 -1.68
N SER A 268 17.95 -19.36 -1.67
CA SER A 268 16.84 -19.48 -0.72
C SER A 268 15.73 -20.41 -1.21
N GLY A 269 15.61 -20.63 -2.52
CA GLY A 269 14.74 -21.64 -3.13
C GLY A 269 13.29 -21.56 -2.65
N ILE A 270 12.77 -22.68 -2.13
CA ILE A 270 11.37 -22.82 -1.70
C ILE A 270 10.94 -21.77 -0.67
N ILE A 271 11.87 -21.21 0.11
CA ILE A 271 11.56 -20.22 1.14
C ILE A 271 11.01 -18.94 0.50
N LEU A 272 11.48 -18.57 -0.69
CA LEU A 272 10.99 -17.38 -1.40
C LEU A 272 9.57 -17.56 -1.95
N GLU A 273 9.09 -18.79 -2.05
CA GLU A 273 7.74 -19.08 -2.55
C GLU A 273 6.68 -19.05 -1.44
N ALA A 274 7.12 -18.95 -0.18
CA ALA A 274 6.25 -18.75 0.96
C ALA A 274 5.62 -17.35 0.96
N ASP A 275 4.43 -17.24 1.56
CA ASP A 275 3.60 -16.04 1.49
C ASP A 275 4.29 -14.78 2.04
N PHE A 276 5.16 -14.90 3.04
CA PHE A 276 5.84 -13.75 3.63
C PHE A 276 6.70 -12.99 2.60
N TYR A 277 7.31 -13.72 1.67
CA TYR A 277 8.11 -13.14 0.60
C TYR A 277 7.25 -12.92 -0.63
N LYS A 278 6.47 -13.93 -1.04
CA LYS A 278 5.66 -13.88 -2.25
C LYS A 278 4.61 -12.78 -2.23
N PHE A 279 4.03 -12.41 -1.07
CA PHE A 279 2.98 -11.39 -0.97
C PHE A 279 3.42 -10.14 -0.19
N ARG A 280 4.71 -9.80 -0.30
CA ARG A 280 5.39 -8.69 0.40
C ARG A 280 5.09 -7.27 -0.11
N GLY A 281 4.08 -7.03 -0.94
CA GLY A 281 3.86 -5.71 -1.53
C GLY A 281 4.36 -5.60 -2.97
N ARG A 282 3.48 -5.24 -3.90
CA ARG A 282 3.77 -4.93 -5.31
C ARG A 282 2.85 -3.84 -5.85
N GLY A 283 3.27 -3.21 -6.93
CA GLY A 283 2.44 -2.27 -7.70
C GLY A 283 2.64 -0.81 -7.29
N LEU A 284 1.79 0.06 -7.86
CA LEU A 284 1.84 1.51 -7.63
C LEU A 284 1.23 1.94 -6.30
N ILE A 285 0.37 1.08 -5.76
CA ILE A 285 -0.06 1.07 -4.36
C ILE A 285 0.36 -0.31 -3.87
N GLN A 286 1.10 -0.37 -2.76
CA GLN A 286 1.63 -1.63 -2.24
C GLN A 286 0.49 -2.62 -1.95
N THR A 287 0.37 -3.63 -2.81
CA THR A 287 -0.57 -4.75 -2.62
C THR A 287 0.12 -5.85 -1.84
N THR A 288 -0.21 -5.93 -0.55
CA THR A 288 0.32 -6.92 0.40
C THR A 288 -0.73 -7.96 0.76
N TRP A 289 -0.30 -9.06 1.36
CA TRP A 289 -1.15 -10.15 1.89
C TRP A 289 -1.86 -11.03 0.89
N ARG A 290 -1.80 -12.33 1.15
CA ARG A 290 -2.47 -13.39 0.38
C ARG A 290 -3.92 -13.07 0.05
N SER A 291 -4.71 -12.59 1.02
CA SER A 291 -6.14 -12.32 0.80
C SER A 291 -6.42 -11.25 -0.27
N ASN A 292 -5.49 -10.33 -0.53
CA ASN A 292 -5.60 -9.38 -1.64
C ASN A 292 -5.20 -10.05 -2.96
N TYR A 293 -4.15 -10.86 -2.96
CA TYR A 293 -3.71 -11.61 -4.14
C TYR A 293 -4.74 -12.67 -4.58
N VAL A 294 -5.43 -13.33 -3.65
CA VAL A 294 -6.54 -14.27 -3.95
C VAL A 294 -7.67 -13.58 -4.70
N ASP A 295 -8.02 -12.36 -4.31
CA ASP A 295 -9.03 -11.57 -5.04
C ASP A 295 -8.54 -11.20 -6.43
N ILE A 296 -7.27 -10.81 -6.57
CA ILE A 296 -6.66 -10.54 -7.89
C ILE A 296 -6.70 -11.81 -8.75
N ILE A 297 -6.33 -12.99 -8.21
CA ILE A 297 -6.44 -14.26 -8.92
C ILE A 297 -7.90 -14.51 -9.35
N ASN A 298 -8.87 -14.31 -8.47
CA ASN A 298 -10.27 -14.48 -8.80
C ASN A 298 -10.71 -13.58 -9.97
N LEU A 299 -10.23 -12.34 -10.00
CA LEU A 299 -10.49 -11.41 -11.12
C LEU A 299 -9.82 -11.92 -12.40
N ILE A 300 -8.53 -12.27 -12.34
CA ILE A 300 -7.76 -12.79 -13.48
C ILE A 300 -8.40 -14.05 -14.08
N LEU A 301 -8.81 -14.99 -13.23
CA LEU A 301 -9.40 -16.26 -13.68
C LEU A 301 -10.75 -16.06 -14.38
N LYS A 302 -11.52 -15.04 -13.98
CA LYS A 302 -12.85 -14.70 -14.54
C LYS A 302 -12.81 -13.69 -15.69
N SER A 303 -11.68 -13.02 -15.90
CA SER A 303 -11.55 -11.94 -16.88
C SER A 303 -11.32 -12.46 -18.29
N ASP A 304 -12.00 -11.91 -19.29
CA ASP A 304 -11.69 -12.19 -20.70
C ASP A 304 -10.56 -11.32 -21.26
N VAL A 305 -10.08 -10.35 -20.48
CA VAL A 305 -8.95 -9.49 -20.83
C VAL A 305 -7.65 -10.29 -20.87
N GLU A 306 -6.87 -10.09 -21.94
CA GLU A 306 -5.53 -10.65 -22.08
C GLU A 306 -4.54 -9.99 -21.11
N ILE A 307 -3.78 -10.79 -20.37
CA ILE A 307 -2.80 -10.34 -19.38
C ILE A 307 -1.44 -10.89 -19.75
N GLY A 308 -0.46 -10.01 -20.00
CA GLY A 308 0.86 -10.39 -20.51
C GLY A 308 0.79 -11.24 -21.77
N ASP A 309 1.66 -12.24 -21.85
CA ASP A 309 1.64 -13.27 -22.90
C ASP A 309 0.51 -14.32 -22.73
N GLY A 310 -0.32 -14.15 -21.70
CA GLY A 310 -1.40 -15.05 -21.31
C GLY A 310 -0.93 -16.41 -20.78
N ARG A 311 0.37 -16.73 -20.74
CA ARG A 311 0.90 -18.05 -20.36
C ARG A 311 0.64 -18.36 -18.88
N ILE A 312 0.87 -17.39 -18.00
CA ILE A 312 0.61 -17.52 -16.56
C ILE A 312 -0.89 -17.78 -16.35
N VAL A 313 -1.75 -16.93 -16.95
CA VAL A 313 -3.20 -17.04 -16.81
C VAL A 313 -3.74 -18.35 -17.37
N LYS A 314 -3.27 -18.78 -18.56
CA LYS A 314 -3.61 -20.08 -19.15
C LYS A 314 -3.21 -21.23 -18.23
N ARG A 315 -1.99 -21.20 -17.66
CA ARG A 315 -1.54 -22.22 -16.70
C ARG A 315 -2.45 -22.26 -15.45
N TRP A 316 -2.78 -21.11 -14.87
CA TRP A 316 -3.64 -21.05 -13.70
C TRP A 316 -5.06 -21.55 -13.99
N ARG A 317 -5.65 -21.20 -15.14
CA ARG A 317 -6.96 -21.71 -15.59
C ARG A 317 -6.92 -23.22 -15.81
N SER A 318 -5.92 -23.72 -16.52
CA SER A 318 -5.76 -25.15 -16.82
C SER A 318 -5.49 -26.00 -15.58
N ALA A 319 -4.98 -25.42 -14.49
CA ALA A 319 -4.83 -26.13 -13.23
C ALA A 319 -6.19 -26.55 -12.63
N GLY A 320 -7.29 -25.86 -12.97
CA GLY A 320 -8.64 -26.18 -12.47
C GLY A 320 -8.77 -26.06 -10.96
N ARG A 321 -8.03 -25.12 -10.35
CA ARG A 321 -7.92 -24.94 -8.90
C ARG A 321 -8.64 -23.70 -8.41
N SER A 322 -8.96 -23.67 -7.11
CA SER A 322 -9.47 -22.46 -6.46
C SER A 322 -8.43 -21.33 -6.49
N ALA A 323 -8.87 -20.07 -6.38
CA ALA A 323 -7.95 -18.94 -6.33
C ALA A 323 -6.97 -19.02 -5.13
N ASP A 324 -7.42 -19.57 -4.00
CA ASP A 324 -6.55 -19.81 -2.86
C ASP A 324 -5.51 -20.90 -3.14
N ASP A 325 -5.90 -22.00 -3.80
CA ASP A 325 -4.92 -23.00 -4.24
C ASP A 325 -3.91 -22.44 -5.26
N ILE A 326 -4.37 -21.58 -6.18
CA ILE A 326 -3.47 -20.87 -7.10
C ILE A 326 -2.54 -19.94 -6.32
N ALA A 327 -3.00 -19.23 -5.30
CA ALA A 327 -2.10 -18.44 -4.44
C ALA A 327 -1.04 -19.32 -3.77
N THR A 328 -1.37 -20.57 -3.41
CA THR A 328 -0.41 -21.55 -2.87
C THR A 328 0.66 -21.90 -3.90
N ILE A 329 0.28 -22.27 -5.12
CA ILE A 329 1.22 -22.78 -6.14
C ILE A 329 1.81 -21.72 -7.06
N SER A 330 1.29 -20.49 -7.05
CA SER A 330 1.85 -19.38 -7.81
C SER A 330 3.27 -19.07 -7.33
N THR A 331 4.11 -18.58 -8.25
CA THR A 331 5.51 -18.27 -7.92
C THR A 331 5.73 -16.78 -7.71
N ASN A 332 6.76 -16.43 -6.95
CA ASN A 332 7.20 -15.05 -6.77
C ASN A 332 7.50 -14.37 -8.13
N ALA A 333 8.12 -15.12 -9.05
CA ALA A 333 8.46 -14.63 -10.38
C ALA A 333 7.22 -14.40 -11.27
N GLU A 334 6.19 -15.25 -11.17
CA GLU A 334 4.91 -15.01 -11.85
C GLU A 334 4.29 -13.68 -11.42
N TRP A 335 4.34 -13.37 -10.12
CA TRP A 335 3.82 -12.11 -9.61
C TRP A 335 4.64 -10.90 -10.07
N ASP A 336 5.97 -11.03 -10.11
CA ASP A 336 6.83 -9.98 -10.67
C ASP A 336 6.49 -9.75 -12.16
N GLU A 337 6.33 -10.81 -12.95
CA GLU A 337 5.93 -10.74 -14.37
C GLU A 337 4.56 -10.07 -14.55
N LEU A 338 3.53 -10.53 -13.81
CA LEU A 338 2.17 -9.99 -13.90
C LEU A 338 2.07 -8.50 -13.52
N PHE A 339 2.88 -8.04 -12.55
CA PHE A 339 2.90 -6.63 -12.15
C PHE A 339 3.81 -5.78 -13.04
N ILE A 340 4.83 -6.35 -13.69
CA ILE A 340 5.74 -5.64 -14.60
C ILE A 340 5.19 -5.60 -16.05
N ASP A 341 4.19 -6.42 -16.38
CA ASP A 341 3.60 -6.50 -17.73
C ASP A 341 3.21 -5.13 -18.33
N ASN A 342 3.44 -4.93 -19.63
CA ASN A 342 3.38 -3.63 -20.30
C ASN A 342 1.98 -2.99 -20.37
N ASN A 343 0.91 -3.75 -20.10
CA ASN A 343 -0.47 -3.28 -20.25
C ASN A 343 -1.13 -2.88 -18.92
N PHE A 344 -0.40 -2.87 -17.79
CA PHE A 344 -0.88 -2.41 -16.46
C PHE A 344 -2.12 -3.09 -15.88
N VAL A 345 -2.65 -4.10 -16.57
CA VAL A 345 -3.86 -4.85 -16.24
C VAL A 345 -3.91 -5.26 -14.76
N THR A 346 -2.92 -6.04 -14.30
CA THR A 346 -2.86 -6.52 -12.91
C THR A 346 -2.73 -5.37 -11.92
N ALA A 347 -1.96 -4.34 -12.25
CA ALA A 347 -1.76 -3.17 -11.39
C ALA A 347 -3.04 -2.35 -11.24
N VAL A 348 -3.81 -2.16 -12.33
CA VAL A 348 -5.12 -1.49 -12.31
C VAL A 348 -6.11 -2.28 -11.47
N ALA A 349 -6.17 -3.61 -11.64
CA ALA A 349 -7.02 -4.48 -10.83
C ALA A 349 -6.69 -4.35 -9.34
N ALA A 350 -5.39 -4.33 -9.01
CA ALA A 350 -4.92 -4.15 -7.64
C ALA A 350 -5.32 -2.77 -7.05
N ILE A 351 -5.14 -1.68 -7.81
CA ILE A 351 -5.54 -0.32 -7.39
C ILE A 351 -7.04 -0.24 -7.11
N LYS A 352 -7.87 -0.75 -8.04
CA LYS A 352 -9.34 -0.73 -7.91
C LYS A 352 -9.80 -1.55 -6.70
N LEU A 353 -9.26 -2.76 -6.54
CA LEU A 353 -9.56 -3.62 -5.40
C LEU A 353 -9.17 -2.98 -4.07
N HIS A 354 -7.97 -2.40 -4.00
CA HIS A 354 -7.48 -1.72 -2.80
C HIS A 354 -8.39 -0.55 -2.42
N ALA A 355 -8.79 0.25 -3.40
CA ALA A 355 -9.70 1.37 -3.21
C ALA A 355 -11.07 0.96 -2.70
N TRP A 356 -11.64 -0.10 -3.29
CA TRP A 356 -12.93 -0.64 -2.86
C TRP A 356 -12.89 -1.20 -1.43
N ARG A 357 -11.91 -2.06 -1.12
CA ARG A 357 -11.78 -2.64 0.22
C ARG A 357 -11.53 -1.54 1.26
N GLY A 358 -10.69 -0.56 0.91
CA GLY A 358 -10.31 0.55 1.78
C GLY A 358 -11.38 1.63 1.93
N ARG A 359 -12.42 1.61 1.08
CA ARG A 359 -13.51 2.60 1.06
C ARG A 359 -13.02 4.04 1.09
N TYR A 360 -11.91 4.31 0.42
CA TYR A 360 -11.33 5.65 0.33
C TYR A 360 -11.58 6.31 -1.03
N MET A 361 -12.11 5.56 -2.00
CA MET A 361 -12.66 6.11 -3.23
C MET A 361 -14.11 5.61 -3.42
N PRO A 362 -14.97 6.35 -4.13
CA PRO A 362 -14.69 7.66 -4.74
C PRO A 362 -14.51 8.79 -3.72
N LEU A 363 -13.91 9.90 -4.15
CA LEU A 363 -13.88 11.14 -3.38
C LEU A 363 -15.28 11.78 -3.33
N SER A 364 -15.54 12.55 -2.27
CA SER A 364 -16.82 13.24 -2.09
C SER A 364 -16.95 14.45 -2.99
N GLU A 365 -18.16 14.71 -3.51
CA GLU A 365 -18.45 15.95 -4.24
C GLU A 365 -18.51 17.19 -3.34
N SER A 366 -18.79 17.01 -2.04
CA SER A 366 -18.84 18.09 -1.04
C SER A 366 -17.45 18.63 -0.69
N THR A 367 -17.26 19.94 -0.83
CA THR A 367 -16.00 20.64 -0.48
C THR A 367 -15.65 20.53 1.00
N GLU A 368 -16.66 20.52 1.88
CA GLU A 368 -16.48 20.31 3.32
C GLU A 368 -15.89 18.92 3.59
N VAL A 369 -16.43 17.89 2.95
CA VAL A 369 -15.95 16.52 3.14
C VAL A 369 -14.54 16.35 2.57
N ILE A 370 -14.25 16.86 1.37
CA ILE A 370 -12.91 16.78 0.73
C ILE A 370 -11.81 17.29 1.66
N ASN A 371 -12.08 18.38 2.38
CA ASN A 371 -11.14 19.04 3.28
C ASN A 371 -11.17 18.52 4.73
N SER A 372 -12.05 17.57 5.04
CA SER A 372 -12.16 16.94 6.36
C SER A 372 -11.30 15.67 6.47
N ASP A 373 -11.47 14.91 7.56
CA ASP A 373 -10.93 13.57 7.76
C ASP A 373 -11.96 12.44 7.59
N LYS A 374 -13.19 12.77 7.14
CA LYS A 374 -14.27 11.82 6.89
C LYS A 374 -13.97 10.95 5.65
N ASN A 375 -14.65 9.82 5.53
CA ASN A 375 -14.57 8.99 4.31
C ASN A 375 -14.94 9.83 3.07
N GLY A 376 -14.22 9.59 1.96
CA GLY A 376 -14.33 10.40 0.75
C GLY A 376 -13.49 11.69 0.78
N SER A 377 -12.68 11.94 1.81
CA SER A 377 -11.72 13.04 1.86
C SER A 377 -10.32 12.65 1.41
N ILE A 378 -9.50 13.64 1.02
CA ILE A 378 -8.10 13.42 0.64
C ILE A 378 -7.28 12.90 1.82
N LEU A 379 -7.59 13.36 3.04
CA LEU A 379 -6.94 12.84 4.24
C LEU A 379 -7.30 11.36 4.46
N ALA A 380 -8.57 10.99 4.29
CA ALA A 380 -8.98 9.59 4.41
C ALA A 380 -8.26 8.69 3.38
N VAL A 381 -8.05 9.15 2.14
CA VAL A 381 -7.24 8.45 1.14
C VAL A 381 -5.83 8.20 1.66
N GLY A 382 -5.11 9.25 2.06
CA GLY A 382 -3.73 9.08 2.53
C GLY A 382 -3.62 8.19 3.78
N LYS A 383 -4.57 8.31 4.72
CA LYS A 383 -4.62 7.45 5.91
C LYS A 383 -4.85 5.98 5.56
N ARG A 384 -5.69 5.69 4.55
CA ARG A 384 -5.99 4.29 4.17
C ARG A 384 -4.87 3.62 3.37
N LEU A 385 -4.04 4.41 2.68
CA LEU A 385 -2.93 3.89 1.90
C LEU A 385 -1.67 3.66 2.72
N ASN A 386 -1.33 4.60 3.60
CA ASN A 386 -0.06 4.58 4.34
C ASN A 386 -0.26 4.34 5.85
N GLY A 387 -1.50 4.46 6.35
CA GLY A 387 -1.83 4.23 7.77
C GLY A 387 -1.52 5.40 8.70
N GLY A 388 -0.85 6.46 8.22
CA GLY A 388 -0.38 7.58 9.05
C GLY A 388 -1.02 8.93 8.76
N ASP A 389 -1.26 9.72 9.81
CA ASP A 389 -1.77 11.08 9.70
C ASP A 389 -0.80 12.01 8.96
N GLU A 390 0.51 11.88 9.19
CA GLU A 390 1.50 12.73 8.55
C GLU A 390 1.49 12.57 7.02
N TYR A 391 1.47 11.33 6.54
CA TYR A 391 1.37 11.06 5.11
C TYR A 391 0.09 11.62 4.51
N SER A 392 -1.05 11.46 5.21
CA SER A 392 -2.33 12.00 4.73
C SER A 392 -2.30 13.51 4.55
N LYS A 393 -1.62 14.21 5.45
CA LYS A 393 -1.44 15.66 5.37
C LYS A 393 -0.58 16.05 4.17
N LEU A 394 0.49 15.30 3.90
CA LEU A 394 1.32 15.52 2.72
C LEU A 394 0.53 15.31 1.42
N VAL A 395 -0.32 14.28 1.32
CA VAL A 395 -1.16 14.08 0.12
C VAL A 395 -2.02 15.31 -0.15
N ARG A 396 -2.68 15.86 0.89
CA ARG A 396 -3.50 17.07 0.75
C ARG A 396 -2.66 18.28 0.34
N GLU A 397 -1.50 18.49 0.97
CA GLU A 397 -0.61 19.60 0.63
C GLU A 397 -0.13 19.54 -0.83
N ARG A 398 0.29 18.35 -1.29
CA ARG A 398 0.74 18.15 -2.67
C ARG A 398 -0.36 18.48 -3.68
N LEU A 399 -1.60 18.10 -3.36
CA LEU A 399 -2.74 18.41 -4.21
C LEU A 399 -3.08 19.89 -4.21
N TYR A 400 -2.99 20.56 -3.05
CA TYR A 400 -3.12 22.00 -2.94
C TYR A 400 -2.10 22.70 -3.85
N LEU A 401 -0.81 22.40 -3.71
CA LEU A 401 0.26 23.01 -4.51
C LEU A 401 0.06 22.79 -6.01
N LEU A 402 -0.33 21.57 -6.40
CA LEU A 402 -0.61 21.25 -7.80
C LEU A 402 -1.83 22.03 -8.32
N SER A 403 -2.89 22.14 -7.51
CA SER A 403 -4.08 22.92 -7.88
C SER A 403 -3.80 24.41 -8.05
N GLN A 404 -2.92 25.00 -7.23
CA GLN A 404 -2.54 26.40 -7.38
C GLN A 404 -1.82 26.66 -8.71
N ARG A 405 -1.08 25.67 -9.23
CA ARG A 405 -0.38 25.82 -10.51
C ARG A 405 -1.30 25.61 -11.72
N ILE A 406 -2.28 24.72 -11.58
CA ILE A 406 -3.24 24.40 -12.65
C ILE A 406 -4.32 25.48 -12.76
N GLY A 407 -4.89 25.94 -11.63
CA GLY A 407 -6.02 26.87 -11.61
C GLY A 407 -7.38 26.19 -11.78
N VAL A 408 -8.42 26.96 -12.11
CA VAL A 408 -9.79 26.43 -12.30
C VAL A 408 -9.94 25.89 -13.74
N LEU A 409 -10.52 24.70 -13.92
CA LEU A 409 -10.84 24.07 -15.22
C LEU A 409 -12.04 24.68 -15.94
#